data_AF-A0A2L0ER01-F1
#
_entry.id   AF-A0A2L0ER01-F1
#
_cell.length_a   1.000
_cell.length_b   1.000
_cell.length_c   1.000
_cell.angle_alpha   90.00
_cell.angle_beta   90.00
_cell.angle_gamma   90.00
#
_symmetry.space_group_name_H-M   'P 1'
#
loop_
_entity.id
_entity.type
_entity.pdbx_description
1 polymer ?
#
loop_
_entity_poly.entity_id
_entity_poly.type
_entity_poly.pdbx_seq_one_letter_code
_entity_poly.pdbx_strand_id
1 'polypeptide(L)'
;MQIVLRKISDARHELDVVRKDGRRDRVECETRSFLVHDLLHFAVESEAGLSGGFWGNLAKGKTLAELNDRAGEAMMAAESEEAALVERVVSVLTGAVKGRTAEELVTQLVSHAPATGWTPPGWLTAEFVERVQERMRRLLGHWKATPYRGEMRLEWPDP
;
A
#
# COMPACT_ATOMS: atom_id res chain seq x y z
N MET A 1 -9.89 -9.84 5.54
CA MET A 1 -8.91 -10.64 4.77
C MET A 1 -7.56 -10.58 5.50
N GLN A 2 -6.75 -11.64 5.55
CA GLN A 2 -5.44 -11.61 6.23
C GLN A 2 -4.29 -11.50 5.22
N ILE A 3 -3.32 -10.65 5.53
CA ILE A 3 -2.08 -10.45 4.76
C ILE A 3 -0.92 -10.97 5.61
N VAL A 4 -0.12 -11.86 5.06
CA VAL A 4 1.01 -12.49 5.76
C VAL A 4 2.29 -12.22 4.97
N LEU A 5 3.24 -11.52 5.58
CA LEU A 5 4.57 -11.32 5.02
C LEU A 5 5.57 -12.19 5.77
N ARG A 6 6.21 -13.16 5.09
CA ARG A 6 7.23 -14.02 5.68
C ARG A 6 8.62 -13.56 5.27
N LYS A 7 9.48 -13.31 6.26
CA LYS A 7 10.87 -12.87 6.00
C LYS A 7 11.73 -14.06 5.59
N ILE A 8 12.18 -14.09 4.34
CA ILE A 8 13.05 -15.16 3.82
C ILE A 8 14.52 -14.78 4.02
N SER A 9 14.89 -13.57 3.57
CA SER A 9 16.22 -12.97 3.69
C SER A 9 16.09 -11.45 3.73
N ASP A 10 17.21 -10.72 3.84
CA ASP A 10 17.21 -9.26 3.71
C ASP A 10 16.66 -8.78 2.35
N ALA A 11 16.83 -9.58 1.29
CA ALA A 11 16.48 -9.21 -0.08
C ALA A 11 15.14 -9.80 -0.57
N ARG A 12 14.58 -10.78 0.15
CA ARG A 12 13.38 -11.51 -0.26
C ARG A 12 12.39 -11.72 0.88
N HIS A 13 11.12 -11.61 0.55
CA HIS A 13 10.01 -12.01 1.42
C HIS A 13 8.92 -12.69 0.60
N GLU A 14 8.13 -13.51 1.28
CA GLU A 14 6.90 -14.07 0.70
C GLU A 14 5.71 -13.22 1.14
N LEU A 15 4.83 -12.88 0.22
CA LEU A 15 3.52 -12.32 0.49
C LEU A 15 2.47 -13.43 0.29
N ASP A 16 1.67 -13.71 1.32
CA ASP A 16 0.54 -14.64 1.30
C ASP A 16 -0.74 -13.88 1.70
N VAL A 17 -1.74 -13.93 0.83
CA VAL A 17 -3.07 -13.33 1.03
C VAL A 17 -4.06 -14.44 1.34
N VAL A 18 -4.56 -14.46 2.57
CA VAL A 18 -5.53 -15.46 3.04
C VAL A 18 -6.92 -14.83 3.07
N ARG A 19 -7.82 -15.35 2.23
CA ARG A 19 -9.21 -14.92 2.13
C ARG A 19 -10.06 -15.49 3.26
N LYS A 20 -11.26 -14.92 3.46
CA LYS A 20 -12.24 -15.40 4.47
C LYS A 20 -12.65 -16.86 4.24
N ASP A 21 -12.70 -17.29 2.97
CA ASP A 21 -13.03 -18.67 2.58
C ASP A 21 -11.83 -19.63 2.67
N GLY A 22 -10.68 -19.16 3.17
CA GLY A 22 -9.46 -19.93 3.31
C GLY A 22 -8.63 -20.08 2.04
N ARG A 23 -9.10 -19.60 0.88
CA ARG A 23 -8.27 -19.55 -0.33
C ARG A 23 -7.06 -18.66 -0.10
N ARG A 24 -5.94 -19.05 -0.70
CA ARG A 24 -4.66 -18.36 -0.58
C ARG A 24 -4.13 -17.96 -1.93
N ASP A 25 -3.47 -16.82 -1.94
CA ASP A 25 -2.66 -16.39 -3.06
C ASP A 25 -1.28 -15.99 -2.55
N ARG A 26 -0.22 -16.40 -3.24
CA ARG A 26 1.13 -16.32 -2.72
C ARG A 26 2.13 -15.96 -3.80
N VAL A 27 3.07 -15.11 -3.42
CA VAL A 27 4.14 -14.71 -4.31
C VAL A 27 5.41 -14.32 -3.54
N GLU A 28 6.58 -14.62 -4.09
CA GLU A 28 7.86 -14.10 -3.57
C GLU A 28 8.15 -12.72 -4.16
N CYS A 29 8.62 -11.78 -3.34
CA CYS A 29 8.90 -10.40 -3.71
C CYS A 29 10.35 -10.01 -3.38
N GLU A 30 10.89 -9.08 -4.16
CA GLU A 30 12.09 -8.33 -3.78
C GLU A 30 11.74 -7.36 -2.63
N THR A 31 12.45 -7.45 -1.50
CA THR A 31 12.05 -6.73 -0.29
C THR A 31 12.23 -5.23 -0.38
N ARG A 32 13.31 -4.73 -0.97
CA ARG A 32 13.68 -3.31 -0.95
C ARG A 32 12.61 -2.43 -1.61
N SER A 33 12.03 -2.88 -2.71
CA SER A 33 11.07 -2.10 -3.50
C SER A 33 9.64 -2.40 -3.08
N PHE A 34 9.26 -3.68 -3.00
CA PHE A 34 7.85 -4.06 -2.80
C PHE A 34 7.38 -3.90 -1.37
N LEU A 35 8.23 -4.15 -0.36
CA LEU A 35 7.75 -4.14 1.02
C LEU A 35 7.22 -2.77 1.44
N VAL A 36 7.99 -1.71 1.20
CA VAL A 36 7.61 -0.35 1.61
C VAL A 36 6.39 0.10 0.82
N HIS A 37 6.37 -0.19 -0.48
CA HIS A 37 5.28 0.12 -1.38
C HIS A 37 3.95 -0.53 -0.93
N ASP A 38 3.97 -1.84 -0.71
CA ASP A 38 2.79 -2.62 -0.36
C ASP A 38 2.27 -2.26 1.05
N LEU A 39 3.17 -2.00 2.01
CA LEU A 39 2.79 -1.49 3.33
C LEU A 39 2.22 -0.07 3.26
N LEU A 40 2.69 0.76 2.32
CA LEU A 40 2.17 2.11 2.13
C LEU A 40 0.78 2.08 1.49
N HIS A 41 0.54 1.22 0.50
CA HIS A 41 -0.80 0.90 0.03
C HIS A 41 -1.71 0.49 1.18
N PHE A 42 -1.24 -0.42 2.05
CA PHE A 42 -2.01 -0.87 3.19
C PHE A 42 -2.38 0.33 4.06
N ALA A 43 -1.42 1.18 4.41
CA ALA A 43 -1.65 2.32 5.27
C ALA A 43 -2.60 3.36 4.65
N VAL A 44 -2.37 3.77 3.40
CA VAL A 44 -3.18 4.78 2.69
C VAL A 44 -4.62 4.29 2.53
N GLU A 45 -4.80 3.11 1.94
CA GLU A 45 -6.13 2.60 1.62
C GLU A 45 -6.95 2.36 2.89
N SER A 46 -6.34 1.81 3.95
CA SER A 46 -7.05 1.55 5.20
C SER A 46 -7.35 2.81 6.03
N GLU A 47 -6.49 3.83 6.02
CA GLU A 47 -6.74 5.10 6.72
C GLU A 47 -7.76 5.98 5.98
N ALA A 48 -7.84 5.87 4.65
CA ALA A 48 -8.81 6.60 3.83
C ALA A 48 -10.12 5.83 3.61
N GLY A 49 -10.24 4.58 4.08
CA GLY A 49 -11.42 3.74 3.88
C GLY A 49 -11.66 3.35 2.42
N LEU A 50 -10.61 3.27 1.62
CA LEU A 50 -10.66 2.98 0.19
C LEU A 50 -10.68 1.47 -0.05
N SER A 51 -11.43 1.03 -1.06
CA SER A 51 -11.59 -0.39 -1.37
C SER A 51 -11.30 -0.72 -2.84
N GLY A 52 -10.97 0.27 -3.64
CA GLY A 52 -10.65 0.23 -5.06
C GLY A 52 -9.15 0.30 -5.35
N GLY A 53 -8.30 0.44 -4.33
CA GLY A 53 -6.85 0.28 -4.44
C GLY A 53 -6.40 -1.19 -4.48
N PHE A 54 -5.11 -1.45 -4.27
CA PHE A 54 -4.52 -2.78 -4.39
C PHE A 54 -5.11 -3.77 -3.38
N TRP A 55 -5.08 -3.44 -2.08
CA TRP A 55 -5.56 -4.34 -1.03
C TRP A 55 -7.08 -4.45 -1.02
N GLY A 56 -7.77 -3.35 -1.31
CA GLY A 56 -9.23 -3.37 -1.46
C GLY A 56 -9.69 -4.30 -2.60
N ASN A 57 -9.00 -4.28 -3.74
CA ASN A 57 -9.26 -5.20 -4.85
C ASN A 57 -8.97 -6.67 -4.49
N LEU A 58 -7.87 -6.94 -3.79
CA LEU A 58 -7.57 -8.27 -3.26
C LEU A 58 -8.70 -8.74 -2.32
N ALA A 59 -9.16 -7.88 -1.41
CA ALA A 59 -10.26 -8.20 -0.50
C ALA A 59 -11.58 -8.49 -1.23
N LYS A 60 -11.83 -7.85 -2.38
CA LYS A 60 -13.00 -8.07 -3.23
C LYS A 60 -12.96 -9.35 -4.07
N GLY A 61 -11.84 -10.07 -4.09
CA GLY A 61 -11.76 -11.36 -4.77
C GLY A 61 -10.71 -11.45 -5.88
N LYS A 62 -10.12 -10.32 -6.32
CA LYS A 62 -9.05 -10.36 -7.33
C LYS A 62 -7.82 -11.05 -6.76
N THR A 63 -7.11 -11.78 -7.60
CA THR A 63 -5.86 -12.48 -7.31
C THR A 63 -4.68 -11.53 -7.43
N LEU A 64 -3.56 -11.89 -6.79
CA LEU A 64 -2.27 -11.24 -7.02
C LEU A 64 -1.94 -11.30 -8.50
N ALA A 65 -2.11 -12.46 -9.17
CA ALA A 65 -1.85 -12.58 -10.61
C ALA A 65 -2.66 -11.59 -11.47
N GLU A 66 -3.92 -11.31 -11.13
CA GLU A 66 -4.76 -10.35 -11.86
C GLU A 66 -4.39 -8.88 -11.61
N LEU A 67 -3.77 -8.58 -10.45
CA LEU A 67 -3.39 -7.21 -10.08
C LEU A 67 -1.92 -6.89 -10.32
N ASN A 68 -1.13 -7.92 -10.60
CA ASN A 68 0.32 -7.84 -10.61
C ASN A 68 0.83 -8.00 -12.04
N ASP A 69 1.06 -6.87 -12.71
CA ASP A 69 2.01 -6.85 -13.82
C ASP A 69 3.37 -6.39 -13.34
N ARG A 70 4.13 -7.35 -12.81
CA ARG A 70 5.50 -7.17 -12.32
C ARG A 70 6.51 -6.74 -13.40
N ALA A 71 6.07 -6.49 -14.63
CA ALA A 71 6.85 -5.92 -15.73
C ALA A 71 6.44 -4.47 -16.11
N GLY A 72 5.48 -3.84 -15.43
CA GLY A 72 5.27 -2.38 -15.48
C GLY A 72 4.23 -1.85 -16.47
N GLU A 73 3.33 -2.65 -17.03
CA GLU A 73 2.37 -2.20 -18.05
C GLU A 73 0.87 -2.40 -17.68
N ALA A 74 0.48 -3.42 -16.91
CA ALA A 74 -0.93 -3.81 -16.76
C ALA A 74 -1.67 -3.25 -15.54
N MET A 75 -1.02 -2.48 -14.65
CA MET A 75 -1.80 -1.61 -13.74
C MET A 75 -2.56 -0.56 -14.56
N MET A 76 -1.99 -0.07 -15.67
CA MET A 76 -2.54 1.08 -16.38
C MET A 76 -3.84 0.83 -17.18
N ALA A 77 -4.22 -0.42 -17.46
CA ALA A 77 -5.24 -0.69 -18.48
C ALA A 77 -6.68 -0.86 -17.98
N ALA A 78 -6.91 -0.99 -16.66
CA ALA A 78 -8.25 -1.23 -16.10
C ALA A 78 -8.49 -0.56 -14.73
N GLU A 79 -7.82 0.55 -14.46
CA GLU A 79 -7.92 1.24 -13.17
C GLU A 79 -9.24 2.02 -13.06
N SER A 80 -9.97 1.77 -11.97
CA SER A 80 -10.99 2.71 -11.52
C SER A 80 -10.33 4.04 -11.16
N GLU A 81 -11.09 5.14 -11.19
CA GLU A 81 -10.58 6.45 -10.76
C GLU A 81 -9.98 6.41 -9.34
N GLU A 82 -10.52 5.56 -8.46
CA GLU A 82 -10.01 5.34 -7.10
C GLU A 82 -8.63 4.65 -7.10
N ALA A 83 -8.40 3.66 -7.97
CA ALA A 83 -7.10 2.98 -8.07
C ALA A 83 -6.00 3.96 -8.52
N ALA A 84 -6.27 4.75 -9.56
CA ALA A 84 -5.35 5.77 -10.06
C ALA A 84 -5.06 6.87 -9.02
N LEU A 85 -6.08 7.24 -8.22
CA LEU A 85 -5.93 8.16 -7.09
C LEU A 85 -5.01 7.56 -6.01
N VAL A 86 -5.26 6.32 -5.58
CA VAL A 86 -4.45 5.63 -4.57
C VAL A 86 -2.99 5.57 -5.02
N GLU A 87 -2.74 5.15 -6.26
CA GLU A 87 -1.38 5.04 -6.80
C GLU A 87 -0.66 6.38 -6.80
N ARG A 88 -1.33 7.46 -7.23
CA ARG A 88 -0.75 8.81 -7.18
C ARG A 88 -0.36 9.22 -5.76
N VAL A 89 -1.22 8.94 -4.77
CA VAL A 89 -0.96 9.27 -3.36
C VAL A 89 0.19 8.41 -2.82
N VAL A 90 0.19 7.10 -3.05
CA VAL A 90 1.26 6.17 -2.64
C VAL A 90 2.60 6.57 -3.26
N SER A 91 2.62 6.89 -4.56
CA SER A 91 3.82 7.34 -5.28
C SER A 91 4.45 8.58 -4.63
N VAL A 92 3.66 9.59 -4.26
CA VAL A 92 4.19 10.79 -3.59
C VAL A 92 4.60 10.48 -2.14
N LEU A 93 3.79 9.70 -1.42
CA LEU A 93 4.07 9.34 -0.03
C LEU A 93 5.21 8.33 0.11
N THR A 94 5.64 7.66 -0.96
CA THR A 94 6.89 6.90 -0.96
C THR A 94 8.08 7.81 -0.64
N GLY A 95 8.01 9.10 -1.02
CA GLY A 95 8.94 10.15 -0.60
C GLY A 95 8.80 10.58 0.87
N ALA A 96 7.65 10.35 1.52
CA ALA A 96 7.40 10.68 2.92
C ALA A 96 8.26 9.88 3.89
N VAL A 97 8.72 8.70 3.48
CA VAL A 97 9.64 7.84 4.25
C VAL A 97 11.01 8.51 4.48
N LYS A 98 11.27 9.66 3.83
CA LYS A 98 12.51 10.45 3.96
C LYS A 98 12.44 11.60 4.98
N GLY A 99 11.43 11.62 5.86
CA GLY A 99 11.38 12.55 7.01
C GLY A 99 10.79 13.94 6.72
N ARG A 100 9.97 14.06 5.68
CA ARG A 100 9.21 15.29 5.37
C ARG A 100 7.99 15.44 6.25
N THR A 101 7.57 16.67 6.51
CA THR A 101 6.36 16.90 7.33
C THR A 101 5.09 16.60 6.54
N ALA A 102 3.99 16.35 7.25
CA ALA A 102 2.71 16.11 6.63
C ALA A 102 2.25 17.29 5.77
N GLU A 103 2.46 18.51 6.24
CA GLU A 103 2.11 19.75 5.54
C GLU A 103 2.88 19.91 4.24
N GLU A 104 4.19 19.61 4.24
CA GLU A 104 5.01 19.68 3.03
C GLU A 104 4.52 18.70 1.95
N LEU A 105 4.10 17.50 2.37
CA LEU A 105 3.62 16.45 1.47
C LEU A 105 2.25 16.79 0.90
N VAL A 106 1.32 17.26 1.74
CA VAL A 106 0.01 17.72 1.30
C VAL A 106 0.14 18.91 0.36
N THR A 107 0.97 19.89 0.71
CA THR A 107 1.22 21.06 -0.14
C THR A 107 1.78 20.63 -1.49
N GLN A 108 2.70 19.67 -1.53
CA GLN A 108 3.19 19.12 -2.80
C GLN A 108 2.06 18.45 -3.59
N LEU A 109 1.29 17.56 -2.98
CA LEU A 109 0.19 16.85 -3.63
C LEU A 109 -0.86 17.80 -4.22
N VAL A 110 -1.26 18.81 -3.44
CA VAL A 110 -2.26 19.79 -3.84
C VAL A 110 -1.72 20.75 -4.91
N SER A 111 -0.48 21.22 -4.79
CA SER A 111 0.12 22.14 -5.78
C SER A 111 0.35 21.50 -7.14
N HIS A 112 0.63 20.19 -7.19
CA HIS A 112 0.80 19.46 -8.45
C HIS A 112 -0.54 19.02 -9.08
N ALA A 113 -1.65 19.15 -8.36
CA ALA A 113 -2.93 18.65 -8.81
C ALA A 113 -3.50 19.35 -10.05
N PRO A 114 -3.49 20.71 -10.14
CA PRO A 114 -3.97 21.41 -11.33
C PRO A 114 -3.17 21.08 -12.59
N ALA A 115 -1.85 20.90 -12.46
CA ALA A 115 -0.96 20.58 -13.58
C ALA A 115 -1.18 19.16 -14.13
N THR A 116 -1.81 18.28 -13.35
CA THR A 116 -2.06 16.87 -13.70
C THR A 116 -3.54 16.57 -13.94
N GLY A 117 -4.40 17.60 -13.96
CA GLY A 117 -5.82 17.49 -14.30
C GLY A 117 -6.66 16.73 -13.27
N TRP A 118 -6.20 16.62 -12.02
CA TRP A 118 -6.93 15.91 -10.97
C TRP A 118 -7.27 16.82 -9.80
N THR A 119 -8.30 16.46 -9.04
CA THR A 119 -8.73 17.21 -7.85
C THR A 119 -8.40 16.41 -6.60
N PRO A 120 -7.60 16.97 -5.65
CA PRO A 120 -7.30 16.29 -4.39
C PRO A 120 -8.58 15.98 -3.63
N PRO A 121 -8.74 14.77 -3.09
CA PRO A 121 -9.92 14.40 -2.35
C PRO A 121 -9.93 15.10 -0.99
N GLY A 122 -11.12 15.37 -0.44
CA GLY A 122 -11.26 16.09 0.83
C GLY A 122 -10.62 15.39 2.04
N TRP A 123 -10.37 14.07 1.95
CA TRP A 123 -9.68 13.32 2.99
C TRP A 123 -8.15 13.48 2.97
N LEU A 124 -7.57 14.04 1.90
CA LEU A 124 -6.12 14.21 1.77
C LEU A 124 -5.66 15.47 2.53
N THR A 125 -5.62 15.34 3.86
CA THR A 125 -5.25 16.40 4.80
C THR A 125 -3.91 16.11 5.47
N ALA A 126 -3.34 17.10 6.18
CA ALA A 126 -2.12 16.89 6.96
C ALA A 126 -2.35 15.81 8.03
N GLU A 127 -3.49 15.86 8.72
CA GLU A 127 -3.88 14.86 9.73
C GLU A 127 -3.94 13.44 9.14
N PHE A 128 -4.47 13.28 7.92
CA PHE A 128 -4.43 12.00 7.22
C PHE A 128 -3.00 11.52 6.97
N VAL A 129 -2.13 12.40 6.47
CA VAL A 129 -0.72 12.05 6.22
C VAL A 129 0.00 11.69 7.53
N GLU A 130 -0.28 12.37 8.64
CA GLU A 130 0.27 12.01 9.95
C GLU A 130 -0.16 10.61 10.40
N ARG A 131 -1.44 10.24 10.21
CA ARG A 131 -1.93 8.88 10.51
C ARG A 131 -1.25 7.83 9.64
N VAL A 132 -1.06 8.12 8.35
CA VAL A 132 -0.31 7.22 7.44
C VAL A 132 1.15 7.09 7.89
N GLN A 133 1.82 8.19 8.25
CA GLN A 133 3.21 8.17 8.75
C GLN A 133 3.33 7.36 10.05
N GLU A 134 2.41 7.55 10.99
CA GLU A 134 2.32 6.79 12.24
C GLU A 134 2.17 5.29 11.95
N ARG A 135 1.21 4.93 11.09
CA ARG A 135 0.96 3.55 10.70
C ARG A 135 2.18 2.93 10.02
N MET A 136 2.82 3.65 9.10
CA MET A 136 4.06 3.19 8.44
C MET A 136 5.20 2.96 9.43
N ARG A 137 5.38 3.84 10.42
CA ARG A 137 6.40 3.65 11.46
C ARG A 137 6.18 2.36 12.24
N ARG A 138 4.93 2.06 12.59
CA ARG A 138 4.54 0.80 13.27
C ARG A 138 4.76 -0.42 12.39
N LEU A 139 4.33 -0.37 11.13
CA LEU A 139 4.48 -1.47 10.17
C LEU A 139 5.94 -1.80 9.91
N LEU A 140 6.77 -0.78 9.63
CA LEU A 140 8.20 -0.96 9.41
C LEU A 140 8.92 -1.42 10.68
N GLY A 141 8.51 -0.92 11.85
CA GLY A 141 8.99 -1.40 13.14
C GLY A 141 8.68 -2.89 13.37
N HIS A 142 7.45 -3.30 13.09
CA HIS A 142 7.01 -4.70 13.18
C HIS A 142 7.83 -5.58 12.22
N TRP A 143 7.94 -5.20 10.95
CA TRP A 143 8.76 -5.93 9.98
C TRP A 143 10.21 -6.05 10.43
N LYS A 144 10.81 -4.97 10.94
CA LYS A 144 12.19 -4.98 11.44
C LYS A 144 12.35 -5.97 12.60
N ALA A 145 11.36 -6.07 13.47
CA ALA A 145 11.36 -7.01 14.60
C ALA A 145 11.05 -8.46 14.20
N THR A 146 10.44 -8.71 13.02
CA THR A 146 10.18 -10.07 12.54
C THR A 146 11.50 -10.81 12.26
N PRO A 147 11.78 -11.97 12.89
CA PRO A 147 12.98 -12.74 12.61
C PRO A 147 12.91 -13.42 11.25
N TYR A 148 14.05 -13.92 10.75
CA TYR A 148 14.05 -14.79 9.59
C TYR A 148 13.16 -16.01 9.80
N ARG A 149 12.44 -16.39 8.74
CA ARG A 149 11.37 -17.40 8.74
C ARG A 149 10.17 -17.06 9.62
N GLY A 150 10.19 -15.92 10.30
CA GLY A 150 9.06 -15.35 11.01
C GLY A 150 8.06 -14.67 10.07
N GLU A 151 6.87 -14.43 10.60
CA GLU A 151 5.74 -13.85 9.88
C GLU A 151 5.31 -12.54 10.52
N MET A 152 5.03 -11.55 9.68
CA MET A 152 4.26 -10.36 10.03
C MET A 152 2.85 -10.57 9.47
N ARG A 153 1.85 -10.54 10.35
CA ARG A 153 0.43 -10.71 9.97
C ARG A 153 -0.31 -9.40 10.13
N LEU A 154 -1.06 -9.02 9.11
CA LEU A 154 -1.93 -7.85 9.09
C LEU A 154 -3.35 -8.28 8.76
N GLU A 155 -4.32 -7.65 9.41
CA GLU A 155 -5.73 -7.81 9.07
C GLU A 155 -6.16 -6.62 8.21
N TRP A 156 -6.71 -6.93 7.04
CA TRP A 156 -7.39 -5.94 6.22
C TRP A 156 -8.75 -5.62 6.87
N PRO A 157 -9.03 -4.35 7.20
CA PRO A 157 -10.34 -3.97 7.74
C PRO A 157 -11.38 -4.26 6.67
N ASP A 158 -12.29 -5.19 6.96
CA ASP A 158 -13.44 -5.36 6.09
C ASP A 158 -14.37 -4.14 6.25
N PRO A 159 -14.91 -3.59 5.16
CA PRO A 159 -15.90 -2.52 5.23
C PRO A 159 -17.19 -2.98 5.91
#